data_AF-A0A073IWK0-F1
#
_entry.id   AF-A0A073IWK0-F1
#
_cell.length_a   1.000
_cell.length_b   1.000
_cell.length_c   1.000
_cell.angle_alpha   90.00
_cell.angle_beta   90.00
_cell.angle_gamma   90.00
#
_symmetry.space_group_name_H-M   'P 1'
#
loop_
_entity.id
_entity.type
_entity.pdbx_description
1 polymer ?
#
loop_
_entity_poly.entity_id
_entity_poly.type
_entity_poly.pdbx_seq_one_letter_code
_entity_poly.pdbx_strand_id
1 'polypeptide(L)'
;MTQAAARLRAERINFHIIGTYAARRAMAGVGLGARVTPGAARGFFDLAQIEDVAQHRDAEGRRCSVKVLRTDPGCLTARRRLPAVLGRMADVDPRRRAAERYAYASEKIGSIAGTSAEGAKSDGGAATNDGGVTSRIMHASAIRSVERVLDAVGNVLTPSARGGGQRRAISARELMDALCLEGCDMKAILTRAGWSGQRRDVAALSASAEVILEGMARALGLIATAARLESDDETPLGFCNAQNKTRALT
;
A
#
# COMPACT_ATOMS: atom_id res chain seq x y z
N MET A 1 -3.25 -15.98 -28.96
CA MET A 1 -4.55 -15.94 -28.25
C MET A 1 -5.48 -15.09 -29.10
N THR A 2 -6.59 -15.63 -29.61
CA THR A 2 -7.47 -14.89 -30.53
C THR A 2 -8.30 -13.84 -29.77
N GLN A 3 -8.67 -12.74 -30.43
CA GLN A 3 -9.50 -11.68 -29.85
C GLN A 3 -10.82 -12.22 -29.28
N ALA A 4 -11.38 -13.26 -29.92
CA ALA A 4 -12.55 -14.00 -29.45
C ALA A 4 -12.32 -14.72 -28.11
N ALA A 5 -11.15 -15.34 -27.92
CA ALA A 5 -10.81 -16.04 -26.68
C ALA A 5 -10.60 -15.07 -25.50
N ALA A 6 -10.02 -13.88 -25.77
CA ALA A 6 -9.87 -12.83 -24.77
C ALA A 6 -11.24 -12.28 -24.32
N ARG A 7 -12.16 -12.07 -25.27
CA ARG A 7 -13.52 -11.61 -24.99
C ARG A 7 -14.31 -12.62 -24.15
N LEU A 8 -14.30 -13.90 -24.53
CA LEU A 8 -14.97 -14.96 -23.75
C LEU A 8 -14.42 -15.08 -22.32
N ARG A 9 -13.12 -14.84 -22.14
CA ARG A 9 -12.50 -14.84 -20.80
C ARG A 9 -12.95 -13.64 -19.97
N ALA A 10 -13.01 -12.45 -20.56
CA ALA A 10 -13.52 -11.25 -19.90
C ALA A 10 -15.00 -11.39 -19.52
N GLU A 11 -15.82 -11.91 -20.44
CA GLU A 11 -17.24 -12.18 -20.20
C GLU A 11 -17.44 -13.17 -19.04
N ARG A 12 -16.67 -14.26 -19.00
CA ARG A 12 -16.73 -15.24 -17.91
C ARG A 12 -16.37 -14.65 -16.55
N ILE A 13 -15.34 -13.81 -16.51
CA ILE A 13 -14.92 -13.11 -15.28
C ILE A 13 -16.05 -12.15 -14.83
N ASN A 14 -16.61 -11.38 -15.76
CA ASN A 14 -17.71 -10.46 -15.47
C ASN A 14 -18.95 -11.19 -14.94
N PHE A 15 -19.35 -12.32 -15.55
CA PHE A 15 -20.48 -13.12 -15.08
C PHE A 15 -20.22 -13.75 -13.70
N HIS A 16 -19.01 -14.20 -13.42
CA HIS A 16 -18.66 -14.75 -12.12
C HIS A 16 -18.75 -13.68 -11.01
N ILE A 17 -18.25 -12.48 -11.32
CA ILE A 17 -18.34 -11.30 -10.45
C ILE A 17 -19.83 -10.98 -10.17
N ILE A 18 -20.66 -10.86 -11.22
CA ILE A 18 -22.09 -10.54 -11.10
C ILE A 18 -22.86 -11.61 -10.31
N GLY A 19 -22.65 -12.89 -10.61
CA GLY A 19 -23.34 -14.00 -9.95
C GLY A 19 -23.04 -14.09 -8.46
N THR A 20 -21.78 -13.87 -8.07
CA THR A 20 -21.36 -13.82 -6.66
C THR A 20 -22.02 -12.66 -5.91
N TYR A 21 -22.26 -11.53 -6.57
CA TYR A 21 -22.97 -10.39 -5.98
C TYR A 21 -24.48 -10.61 -5.84
N ALA A 22 -25.11 -11.28 -6.80
CA ALA A 22 -26.54 -11.58 -6.75
C ALA A 22 -26.90 -12.54 -5.60
N ALA A 23 -26.12 -13.61 -5.41
CA ALA A 23 -26.33 -14.57 -4.33
C ALA A 23 -26.19 -13.94 -2.94
N ARG A 24 -25.30 -12.96 -2.78
CA ARG A 24 -25.12 -12.23 -1.50
C ARG A 24 -26.24 -11.22 -1.22
N ARG A 25 -26.83 -10.62 -2.26
CA ARG A 25 -28.01 -9.72 -2.11
C ARG A 25 -29.26 -10.47 -1.63
N ALA A 26 -29.42 -11.73 -2.01
CA ALA A 26 -30.58 -12.54 -1.62
C ALA A 26 -30.65 -12.84 -0.11
N MET A 27 -29.59 -12.57 0.66
CA MET A 27 -29.54 -12.76 2.11
C MET A 27 -29.81 -11.49 2.94
N ALA A 28 -30.24 -10.38 2.31
CA ALA A 28 -30.51 -9.11 2.99
C ALA A 28 -31.97 -9.01 3.50
N GLY A 29 -32.17 -8.70 4.80
CA GLY A 29 -33.50 -8.40 5.36
C GLY A 29 -33.82 -8.92 6.77
N VAL A 30 -32.91 -9.60 7.47
CA VAL A 30 -33.16 -10.14 8.82
C VAL A 30 -32.62 -9.19 9.89
N GLY A 31 -33.48 -8.35 10.50
CA GLY A 31 -33.19 -7.61 11.76
C GLY A 31 -33.44 -6.09 11.75
N LEU A 32 -33.79 -5.55 12.92
CA LEU A 32 -34.10 -4.13 13.16
C LEU A 32 -32.81 -3.27 13.13
N GLY A 33 -32.74 -2.34 12.19
CA GLY A 33 -31.57 -1.47 11.94
C GLY A 33 -31.05 -1.45 10.50
N ALA A 34 -31.81 -2.01 9.56
CA ALA A 34 -31.40 -2.19 8.16
C ALA A 34 -31.07 -0.87 7.45
N ARG A 35 -29.78 -0.59 7.28
CA ARG A 35 -29.25 0.27 6.20
C ARG A 35 -28.85 -0.61 5.03
N VAL A 36 -28.86 -0.02 3.83
CA VAL A 36 -28.39 -0.63 2.57
C VAL A 36 -27.10 -1.40 2.80
N THR A 37 -27.04 -2.66 2.35
CA THR A 37 -25.85 -3.52 2.46
C THR A 37 -24.59 -2.76 2.04
N PRO A 38 -23.55 -2.71 2.88
CA PRO A 38 -22.28 -2.10 2.53
C PRO A 38 -21.70 -2.80 1.28
N GLY A 39 -21.22 -2.01 0.32
CA GLY A 39 -20.56 -2.53 -0.88
C GLY A 39 -19.28 -3.32 -0.56
N ALA A 40 -18.89 -4.24 -1.43
CA ALA A 40 -17.79 -5.19 -1.24
C ALA A 40 -16.39 -4.58 -0.99
N ALA A 41 -16.24 -3.26 -1.11
CA ALA A 41 -14.98 -2.54 -0.88
C ALA A 41 -14.73 -2.15 0.60
N ARG A 42 -15.66 -2.44 1.51
CA ARG A 42 -15.53 -2.09 2.91
C ARG A 42 -15.15 -3.32 3.73
N GLY A 43 -13.85 -3.48 3.98
CA GLY A 43 -13.29 -4.45 4.94
C GLY A 43 -13.82 -4.22 6.36
N PHE A 44 -13.42 -5.06 7.33
CA PHE A 44 -13.78 -4.86 8.74
C PHE A 44 -13.40 -3.43 9.18
N PHE A 45 -14.24 -2.77 9.97
CA PHE A 45 -13.93 -1.47 10.56
C PHE A 45 -13.70 -1.66 12.05
N ASP A 46 -12.65 -1.02 12.55
CA ASP A 46 -12.42 -0.84 13.98
C ASP A 46 -12.93 0.55 14.36
N LEU A 47 -13.62 0.65 15.49
CA LEU A 47 -14.01 1.91 16.08
C LEU A 47 -12.84 2.43 16.92
N ALA A 48 -12.22 3.53 16.49
CA ALA A 48 -11.04 4.10 17.14
C ALA A 48 -11.20 5.62 17.33
N GLN A 49 -10.56 6.14 18.38
CA GLN A 49 -10.29 7.58 18.47
C GLN A 49 -9.15 7.93 17.52
N ILE A 50 -9.34 8.97 16.70
CA ILE A 50 -8.31 9.45 15.78
C ILE A 50 -7.50 10.51 16.50
N GLU A 51 -6.20 10.26 16.64
CA GLU A 51 -5.21 11.24 17.06
C GLU A 51 -4.52 11.81 15.81
N ASP A 52 -4.39 13.13 15.74
CA ASP A 52 -3.56 13.83 14.77
C ASP A 52 -2.28 14.34 15.46
N VAL A 53 -1.26 14.68 14.68
CA VAL A 53 -0.01 15.25 15.20
C VAL A 53 0.07 16.71 14.78
N ALA A 54 -0.25 17.61 15.70
CA ALA A 54 -0.11 19.04 15.48
C ALA A 54 1.33 19.48 15.79
N GLN A 55 1.88 20.35 14.93
CA GLN A 55 3.12 21.05 15.26
C GLN A 55 2.80 22.20 16.22
N HIS A 56 3.44 22.17 17.38
CA HIS A 56 3.35 23.18 18.41
C HIS A 56 4.74 23.80 18.64
N ARG A 57 4.79 24.97 19.29
CA ARG A 57 6.04 25.52 19.81
C ARG A 57 6.01 25.42 21.34
N ASP A 58 7.05 24.89 21.94
CA ASP A 58 7.19 24.89 23.40
C ASP A 58 7.42 26.31 23.95
N ALA A 59 7.51 26.42 25.28
CA ALA A 59 7.75 27.68 25.97
C ALA A 59 9.10 28.33 25.57
N GLU A 60 10.05 27.53 25.07
CA GLU A 60 11.34 27.98 24.57
C GLU A 60 11.36 28.22 23.04
N GLY A 61 10.20 28.13 22.38
CA GLY A 61 10.03 28.40 20.96
C GLY A 61 10.47 27.28 20.01
N ARG A 62 10.87 26.11 20.52
CA ARG A 62 11.25 24.93 19.73
C ARG A 62 10.01 24.23 19.19
N ARG A 63 10.11 23.70 17.97
CA ARG A 63 9.01 22.92 17.37
C ARG A 63 8.90 21.56 18.05
N CYS A 64 7.75 21.27 18.64
CA CYS A 64 7.42 19.97 19.19
C CYS A 64 6.15 19.44 18.52
N SER A 65 6.03 18.11 18.44
CA SER A 65 4.82 17.44 17.94
C SER A 65 3.94 17.04 19.11
N VAL A 66 2.71 17.57 19.15
CA VAL A 66 1.71 17.23 20.18
C VAL A 66 0.62 16.40 19.52
N LYS A 67 0.22 15.31 20.20
CA LYS A 67 -0.93 14.50 19.78
C LYS A 67 -2.22 15.24 20.12
N VAL A 68 -3.05 15.49 19.13
CA VAL A 68 -4.35 16.16 19.27
C VAL A 68 -5.44 15.18 18.89
N LEU A 69 -6.38 14.92 19.80
CA LEU A 69 -7.57 14.13 19.48
C LEU A 69 -8.41 14.88 18.44
N ARG A 70 -8.60 14.26 17.29
CA ARG A 70 -9.41 14.78 16.18
C ARG A 70 -10.87 14.33 16.28
N THR A 71 -11.12 13.19 16.92
CA THR A 71 -12.47 12.71 17.20
C THR A 71 -13.01 13.40 18.46
N ASP A 72 -14.26 13.86 18.42
CA ASP A 72 -14.92 14.47 19.59
C ASP A 72 -14.85 13.53 20.82
N PRO A 73 -14.64 14.07 22.03
CA PRO A 73 -14.62 13.27 23.24
C PRO A 73 -15.88 12.39 23.38
N GLY A 74 -15.70 11.08 23.56
CA GLY A 74 -16.80 10.11 23.65
C GLY A 74 -17.30 9.57 22.31
N CYS A 75 -16.85 10.11 21.18
CA CYS A 75 -17.12 9.55 19.86
C CYS A 75 -16.00 8.60 19.41
N LEU A 76 -16.36 7.60 18.59
CA LEU A 76 -15.42 6.73 17.91
C LEU A 76 -15.62 6.86 16.41
N THR A 77 -14.52 6.93 15.66
CA THR A 77 -14.58 6.97 14.20
C THR A 77 -14.35 5.57 13.64
N ALA A 78 -15.18 5.17 12.69
CA ALA A 78 -14.98 3.92 11.96
C ALA A 78 -13.73 4.03 11.07
N ARG A 79 -12.69 3.28 11.42
CA ARG A 79 -11.46 3.15 10.64
C ARG A 79 -11.40 1.78 9.99
N ARG A 80 -10.89 1.70 8.76
CA ARG A 80 -10.64 0.39 8.13
C ARG A 80 -9.65 -0.40 9.00
N ARG A 81 -10.02 -1.62 9.37
CA ARG A 81 -9.17 -2.57 10.09
C ARG A 81 -7.95 -2.85 9.23
N LEU A 82 -6.79 -2.65 9.82
CA LEU A 82 -5.52 -2.88 9.15
C LEU A 82 -5.10 -4.36 9.32
N PRO A 83 -4.52 -4.97 8.28
CA PRO A 83 -3.81 -6.24 8.44
C PRO A 83 -2.75 -6.12 9.54
N ALA A 84 -2.50 -7.19 10.27
CA ALA A 84 -1.58 -7.20 11.42
C ALA A 84 -0.18 -6.64 11.09
N VAL A 85 0.32 -6.84 9.86
CA VAL A 85 1.61 -6.28 9.43
C VAL A 85 1.58 -4.75 9.40
N LEU A 86 0.52 -4.14 8.85
CA LEU A 86 0.36 -2.68 8.81
C LEU A 86 -0.06 -2.11 10.17
N GLY A 87 -0.88 -2.84 10.93
CA GLY A 87 -1.36 -2.43 12.26
C GLY A 87 -0.26 -2.34 13.32
N ARG A 88 0.87 -3.05 13.15
CA ARG A 88 2.04 -2.94 14.02
C ARG A 88 2.91 -1.71 13.72
N MET A 89 2.73 -1.07 12.56
CA MET A 89 3.51 0.09 12.16
C MET A 89 2.87 1.38 12.68
N ALA A 90 3.69 2.35 13.09
CA ALA A 90 3.21 3.68 13.45
C ALA A 90 2.53 4.35 12.24
N ASP A 91 1.54 5.22 12.47
CA ASP A 91 0.81 5.92 11.40
C ASP A 91 1.75 6.78 10.52
N VAL A 92 2.87 7.24 11.07
CA VAL A 92 3.91 8.01 10.34
C VAL A 92 4.96 7.14 9.64
N ASP A 93 4.95 5.82 9.84
CA ASP A 93 5.94 4.91 9.23
C ASP A 93 5.84 4.99 7.69
N PRO A 94 6.96 5.25 6.99
CA PRO A 94 6.96 5.41 5.55
C PRO A 94 6.45 4.17 4.80
N ARG A 95 6.63 2.96 5.34
CA ARG A 95 6.12 1.70 4.77
C ARG A 95 4.61 1.65 4.79
N ARG A 96 4.01 2.07 5.91
CA ARG A 96 2.56 2.15 6.05
C ARG A 96 1.97 3.23 5.15
N ARG A 97 2.60 4.41 5.09
CA ARG A 97 2.21 5.48 4.16
C ARG A 97 2.33 5.05 2.69
N ALA A 98 3.30 4.19 2.35
CA ALA A 98 3.42 3.63 1.01
C ALA A 98 2.24 2.71 0.66
N ALA A 99 1.85 1.82 1.57
CA ALA A 99 0.68 0.96 1.41
C ALA A 99 -0.60 1.79 1.22
N GLU A 100 -0.81 2.81 2.05
CA GLU A 100 -1.96 3.71 1.97
C GLU A 100 -1.97 4.53 0.67
N ARG A 101 -0.83 5.06 0.23
CA ARG A 101 -0.70 5.78 -1.05
C ARG A 101 -0.96 4.88 -2.25
N TYR A 102 -0.47 3.64 -2.21
CA TYR A 102 -0.71 2.66 -3.26
C TYR A 102 -2.21 2.32 -3.35
N ALA A 103 -2.84 2.00 -2.21
CA ALA A 103 -4.27 1.73 -2.16
C ALA A 103 -5.10 2.91 -2.67
N TYR A 104 -4.80 4.12 -2.21
CA TYR A 104 -5.46 5.34 -2.65
C TYR A 104 -5.30 5.57 -4.15
N ALA A 105 -4.09 5.41 -4.70
CA ALA A 105 -3.84 5.59 -6.14
C ALA A 105 -4.65 4.57 -6.98
N SER A 106 -4.68 3.30 -6.55
CA SER A 106 -5.42 2.23 -7.22
C SER A 106 -6.94 2.48 -7.21
N GLU A 107 -7.50 2.91 -6.08
CA GLU A 107 -8.91 3.29 -5.99
C GLU A 107 -9.22 4.52 -6.85
N LYS A 108 -8.33 5.53 -6.83
CA LYS A 108 -8.56 6.78 -7.56
C LYS A 108 -8.57 6.61 -9.06
N ILE A 109 -7.68 5.80 -9.64
CA ILE A 109 -7.69 5.53 -11.08
C ILE A 109 -9.03 4.96 -11.54
N GLY A 110 -9.63 4.05 -10.78
CA GLY A 110 -10.94 3.47 -11.10
C GLY A 110 -12.11 4.45 -10.89
N SER A 111 -11.95 5.46 -10.04
CA SER A 111 -13.01 6.42 -9.68
C SER A 111 -13.06 7.67 -10.55
N ILE A 112 -11.99 8.01 -11.27
CA ILE A 112 -11.95 9.20 -12.14
C ILE A 112 -12.75 8.90 -13.41
N ALA A 113 -14.05 9.21 -13.35
CA ALA A 113 -14.93 9.27 -14.51
C ALA A 113 -14.62 10.54 -15.31
N GLY A 114 -14.21 10.39 -16.56
CA GLY A 114 -13.81 11.52 -17.40
C GLY A 114 -12.91 11.07 -18.54
N THR A 115 -13.31 11.45 -19.75
CA THR A 115 -12.69 11.37 -21.08
C THR A 115 -11.34 10.64 -21.25
N SER A 116 -11.25 9.87 -22.34
CA SER A 116 -9.98 9.42 -22.93
C SER A 116 -9.02 10.61 -23.05
N ALA A 117 -7.71 10.36 -22.96
CA ALA A 117 -6.70 11.37 -23.31
C ALA A 117 -6.86 11.86 -24.76
N GLU A 118 -7.60 11.12 -25.58
CA GLU A 118 -8.15 11.53 -26.87
C GLU A 118 -9.38 12.42 -26.63
N GLY A 119 -9.17 13.73 -26.49
CA GLY A 119 -10.24 14.68 -26.19
C GLY A 119 -11.37 14.65 -27.23
N ALA A 120 -12.55 14.20 -26.83
CA ALA A 120 -13.79 14.57 -27.51
C ALA A 120 -14.31 15.86 -26.88
N LYS A 121 -14.03 17.00 -27.52
CA LYS A 121 -14.79 18.23 -27.31
C LYS A 121 -16.14 18.07 -28.00
N SER A 122 -17.17 17.74 -27.25
CA SER A 122 -18.54 18.11 -27.62
C SER A 122 -18.86 19.41 -26.87
N ASP A 123 -19.07 20.48 -27.63
CA ASP A 123 -19.69 21.74 -27.24
C ASP A 123 -18.79 22.78 -26.53
N GLY A 124 -18.05 23.54 -27.35
CA GLY A 124 -18.11 25.02 -27.44
C GLY A 124 -18.03 25.93 -26.21
N GLY A 125 -17.81 25.43 -25.00
CA GLY A 125 -17.67 26.23 -23.77
C GLY A 125 -16.23 26.29 -23.29
N ALA A 126 -15.87 27.38 -22.61
CA ALA A 126 -14.58 27.52 -21.93
C ALA A 126 -14.48 26.54 -20.74
N ALA A 127 -14.07 25.31 -21.02
CA ALA A 127 -13.75 24.30 -20.01
C ALA A 127 -12.24 24.30 -19.75
N THR A 128 -11.83 25.06 -18.73
CA THR A 128 -10.46 25.16 -18.21
C THR A 128 -10.11 24.04 -17.21
N ASN A 129 -10.89 22.95 -17.15
CA ASN A 129 -10.55 21.78 -16.32
C ASN A 129 -10.14 20.60 -17.22
N ASP A 130 -9.08 19.91 -16.82
CA ASP A 130 -8.47 18.81 -17.59
C ASP A 130 -9.25 17.48 -17.49
N GLY A 131 -10.51 17.52 -17.07
CA GLY A 131 -11.34 16.32 -16.84
C GLY A 131 -10.75 15.31 -15.85
N GLY A 132 -9.77 15.70 -15.02
CA GLY A 132 -9.06 14.79 -14.11
C GLY A 132 -7.94 13.98 -14.79
N VAL A 133 -7.53 14.33 -16.01
CA VAL A 133 -6.44 13.66 -16.73
C VAL A 133 -5.12 13.79 -15.99
N THR A 134 -4.75 14.96 -15.48
CA THR A 134 -3.51 15.13 -14.68
C THR A 134 -3.54 14.28 -13.42
N SER A 135 -4.69 14.21 -12.76
CA SER A 135 -4.88 13.36 -11.57
C SER A 135 -4.71 11.87 -11.92
N ARG A 136 -5.26 11.42 -13.05
CA ARG A 136 -5.08 10.05 -13.54
C ARG A 136 -3.62 9.76 -13.87
N ILE A 137 -2.92 10.68 -14.54
CA ILE A 137 -1.49 10.56 -14.86
C ILE A 137 -0.65 10.46 -13.58
N MET A 138 -0.94 11.29 -12.57
CA MET A 138 -0.24 11.28 -11.28
C MET A 138 -0.43 9.93 -10.57
N HIS A 139 -1.66 9.45 -10.43
CA HIS A 139 -1.93 8.16 -9.78
C HIS A 139 -1.36 6.98 -10.58
N ALA A 140 -1.46 7.01 -11.91
CA ALA A 140 -0.86 6.00 -12.77
C ALA A 140 0.66 5.97 -12.64
N SER A 141 1.31 7.13 -12.50
CA SER A 141 2.74 7.22 -12.25
C SER A 141 3.13 6.57 -10.92
N ALA A 142 2.38 6.85 -9.85
CA ALA A 142 2.61 6.24 -8.54
C ALA A 142 2.46 4.70 -8.58
N ILE A 143 1.41 4.20 -9.25
CA ILE A 143 1.22 2.75 -9.44
C ILE A 143 2.38 2.16 -10.24
N ARG A 144 2.77 2.75 -11.37
CA ARG A 144 3.89 2.25 -12.19
C ARG A 144 5.20 2.19 -11.42
N SER A 145 5.49 3.17 -10.56
CA SER A 145 6.68 3.13 -9.70
C SER A 145 6.65 1.96 -8.73
N VAL A 146 5.49 1.66 -8.14
CA VAL A 146 5.31 0.48 -7.27
C VAL A 146 5.38 -0.82 -8.07
N GLU A 147 4.73 -0.91 -9.22
CA GLU A 147 4.74 -2.10 -10.08
C GLU A 147 6.16 -2.52 -10.46
N ARG A 148 7.05 -1.57 -10.76
CA ARG A 148 8.47 -1.88 -11.02
C ARG A 148 9.15 -2.57 -9.84
N VAL A 149 8.84 -2.17 -8.60
CA VAL A 149 9.37 -2.85 -7.40
C VAL A 149 8.81 -4.26 -7.30
N LEU A 150 7.51 -4.43 -7.51
CA LEU A 150 6.84 -5.73 -7.41
C LEU A 150 7.33 -6.71 -8.48
N ASP A 151 7.50 -6.24 -9.71
CA ASP A 151 7.99 -7.02 -10.84
C ASP A 151 9.46 -7.43 -10.65
N ALA A 152 10.29 -6.55 -10.07
CA ALA A 152 11.68 -6.86 -9.74
C ALA A 152 11.80 -7.95 -8.65
N VAL A 153 10.84 -8.04 -7.72
CA VAL A 153 10.81 -9.10 -6.70
C VAL A 153 10.26 -10.40 -7.27
N GLY A 154 9.27 -10.34 -8.16
CA GLY A 154 8.68 -11.53 -8.78
C GLY A 154 7.86 -12.36 -7.78
N ASN A 155 8.30 -13.58 -7.47
CA ASN A 155 7.61 -14.49 -6.55
C ASN A 155 8.18 -14.40 -5.14
N VAL A 156 7.31 -14.18 -4.14
CA VAL A 156 7.70 -14.08 -2.72
C VAL A 156 7.67 -15.42 -2.01
N LEU A 157 6.88 -16.37 -2.52
CA LEU A 157 6.79 -17.72 -1.99
C LEU A 157 6.51 -18.69 -3.13
N THR A 158 7.34 -19.71 -3.26
CA THR A 158 7.21 -20.75 -4.29
C THR A 158 7.04 -22.12 -3.63
N PRO A 159 6.17 -22.98 -4.18
CA PRO A 159 6.06 -24.35 -3.69
C PRO A 159 7.39 -25.09 -3.95
N SER A 160 7.84 -25.87 -2.97
CA SER A 160 8.98 -26.76 -3.17
C SER A 160 8.68 -27.81 -4.24
N ALA A 161 9.70 -28.33 -4.94
CA ALA A 161 9.52 -29.41 -5.93
C ALA A 161 8.84 -30.68 -5.37
N ARG A 162 8.87 -30.89 -4.05
CA ARG A 162 8.16 -31.99 -3.34
C ARG A 162 6.79 -31.58 -2.75
N GLY A 163 6.34 -30.35 -2.96
CA GLY A 163 5.24 -29.72 -2.22
C GLY A 163 3.86 -29.92 -2.86
N GLY A 164 2.89 -30.32 -2.03
CA GLY A 164 1.52 -30.73 -2.37
C GLY A 164 0.84 -29.99 -3.53
N GLY A 165 0.21 -30.76 -4.42
CA GLY A 165 -0.24 -30.35 -5.76
C GLY A 165 -1.33 -29.25 -5.84
N GLN A 166 -1.72 -28.64 -4.72
CA GLN A 166 -2.66 -27.51 -4.68
C GLN A 166 -1.98 -26.18 -4.34
N ARG A 167 -0.69 -26.18 -3.97
CA ARG A 167 0.04 -24.95 -3.63
C ARG A 167 0.50 -24.25 -4.90
N ARG A 168 0.13 -22.97 -5.05
CA ARG A 168 0.64 -22.10 -6.11
C ARG A 168 1.66 -21.10 -5.56
N ALA A 169 2.53 -20.62 -6.44
CA ALA A 169 3.41 -19.50 -6.10
C ALA A 169 2.57 -18.25 -5.79
N ILE A 170 3.07 -17.44 -4.86
CA ILE A 170 2.50 -16.14 -4.51
C ILE A 170 3.46 -15.08 -5.04
N SER A 171 2.96 -14.19 -5.89
CA SER A 171 3.75 -13.07 -6.42
C SER A 171 3.79 -11.90 -5.43
N ALA A 172 4.80 -11.05 -5.54
CA ALA A 172 4.88 -9.80 -4.79
C ALA A 172 3.66 -8.90 -5.04
N ARG A 173 3.20 -8.87 -6.30
CA ARG A 173 2.00 -8.15 -6.71
C ARG A 173 0.75 -8.67 -6.02
N GLU A 174 0.53 -9.97 -6.09
CA GLU A 174 -0.62 -10.60 -5.41
C GLU A 174 -0.61 -10.37 -3.90
N LEU A 175 0.57 -10.49 -3.27
CA LEU A 175 0.73 -10.22 -1.85
C LEU A 175 0.35 -8.77 -1.52
N MET A 176 0.88 -7.78 -2.27
CA MET A 176 0.61 -6.37 -1.99
C MET A 176 -0.83 -5.97 -2.32
N ASP A 177 -1.44 -6.51 -3.37
CA ASP A 177 -2.85 -6.27 -3.69
C ASP A 177 -3.76 -6.79 -2.58
N ALA A 178 -3.56 -8.04 -2.15
CA ALA A 178 -4.34 -8.63 -1.07
C ALA A 178 -4.13 -7.89 0.27
N LEU A 179 -2.90 -7.45 0.56
CA LEU A 179 -2.59 -6.73 1.79
C LEU A 179 -3.15 -5.30 1.78
N CYS A 180 -2.86 -4.52 0.73
CA CYS A 180 -3.14 -3.09 0.68
C CYS A 180 -4.55 -2.77 0.18
N LEU A 181 -5.04 -3.51 -0.82
CA LEU A 181 -6.32 -3.23 -1.49
C LEU A 181 -7.46 -3.99 -0.84
N GLU A 182 -7.23 -5.25 -0.46
CA GLU A 182 -8.28 -6.08 0.14
C GLU A 182 -8.25 -6.08 1.66
N GLY A 183 -7.10 -5.78 2.28
CA GLY A 183 -6.94 -5.83 3.74
C GLY A 183 -6.90 -7.25 4.29
N CYS A 184 -6.41 -8.22 3.51
CA CYS A 184 -6.26 -9.60 3.94
C CYS A 184 -5.09 -9.77 4.91
N ASP A 185 -5.24 -10.70 5.86
CA ASP A 185 -4.11 -11.18 6.66
C ASP A 185 -3.27 -12.23 5.92
N MET A 186 -2.07 -12.50 6.41
CA MET A 186 -1.14 -13.45 5.77
C MET A 186 -1.71 -14.87 5.69
N LYS A 187 -2.52 -15.29 6.67
CA LYS A 187 -3.10 -16.63 6.69
C LYS A 187 -4.16 -16.78 5.59
N ALA A 188 -4.98 -15.76 5.38
CA ALA A 188 -5.97 -15.70 4.32
C ALA A 188 -5.30 -15.72 2.94
N ILE A 189 -4.21 -14.95 2.76
CA ILE A 189 -3.43 -14.92 1.51
C ILE A 189 -2.85 -16.31 1.21
N LEU A 190 -2.21 -16.94 2.20
CA LEU A 190 -1.67 -18.30 2.09
C LEU A 190 -2.77 -19.32 1.73
N THR A 191 -3.90 -19.28 2.44
CA THR A 191 -5.01 -20.22 2.24
C THR A 191 -5.59 -20.09 0.83
N ARG A 192 -5.74 -18.86 0.32
CA ARG A 192 -6.18 -18.58 -1.06
C ARG A 192 -5.22 -19.11 -2.12
N ALA A 193 -3.94 -19.26 -1.77
CA ALA A 193 -2.92 -19.85 -2.62
C ALA A 193 -2.72 -21.36 -2.38
N GLY A 194 -3.60 -22.01 -1.62
CA GLY A 194 -3.55 -23.44 -1.33
C GLY A 194 -2.52 -23.84 -0.27
N TRP A 195 -1.96 -22.87 0.46
CA TRP A 195 -1.03 -23.11 1.56
C TRP A 195 -1.79 -23.31 2.87
N SER A 196 -1.23 -24.13 3.77
CA SER A 196 -1.85 -24.50 5.05
C SER A 196 -1.82 -23.41 6.13
N GLY A 197 -1.24 -22.23 5.85
CA GLY A 197 -1.15 -21.13 6.81
C GLY A 197 -0.26 -21.46 8.03
N GLN A 198 0.75 -22.30 7.86
CA GLN A 198 1.68 -22.65 8.94
C GLN A 198 2.47 -21.44 9.42
N ARG A 199 2.83 -21.41 10.71
CA ARG A 199 3.55 -20.27 11.32
C ARG A 199 4.83 -19.89 10.55
N ARG A 200 5.56 -20.88 10.02
CA ARG A 200 6.76 -20.66 9.20
C ARG A 200 6.45 -19.91 7.92
N ASP A 201 5.45 -20.33 7.16
CA ASP A 201 5.06 -19.70 5.90
C ASP A 201 4.51 -18.29 6.15
N VAL A 202 3.73 -18.12 7.24
CA VAL A 202 3.23 -16.80 7.68
C VAL A 202 4.39 -15.86 8.00
N ALA A 203 5.41 -16.32 8.72
CA ALA A 203 6.57 -15.52 9.06
C ALA A 203 7.39 -15.15 7.81
N ALA A 204 7.61 -16.10 6.89
CA ALA A 204 8.29 -15.86 5.63
C ALA A 204 7.56 -14.82 4.78
N LEU A 205 6.23 -14.97 4.63
CA LEU A 205 5.42 -14.02 3.88
C LEU A 205 5.38 -12.63 4.53
N SER A 206 5.36 -12.58 5.87
CA SER A 206 5.43 -11.32 6.62
C SER A 206 6.76 -10.60 6.42
N ALA A 207 7.88 -11.33 6.48
CA ALA A 207 9.21 -10.76 6.23
C ALA A 207 9.33 -10.22 4.80
N SER A 208 8.87 -10.98 3.80
CA SER A 208 8.81 -10.50 2.41
C SER A 208 7.94 -9.25 2.26
N ALA A 209 6.80 -9.19 2.96
CA ALA A 209 5.94 -8.01 2.93
C ALA A 209 6.65 -6.75 3.47
N GLU A 210 7.38 -6.86 4.57
CA GLU A 210 8.11 -5.74 5.16
C GLU A 210 9.19 -5.18 4.21
N VAL A 211 9.94 -6.07 3.53
CA VAL A 211 10.96 -5.69 2.53
C VAL A 211 10.32 -4.99 1.33
N ILE A 212 9.22 -5.53 0.81
CA ILE A 212 8.51 -4.94 -0.34
C ILE A 212 7.93 -3.57 0.02
N LEU A 213 7.33 -3.43 1.20
CA LEU A 213 6.77 -2.15 1.67
C LEU A 213 7.87 -1.08 1.82
N GLU A 214 9.08 -1.48 2.22
CA GLU A 214 10.22 -0.57 2.23
C GLU A 214 10.64 -0.16 0.80
N GLY A 215 10.71 -1.12 -0.12
CA GLY A 215 10.96 -0.85 -1.54
C GLY A 215 9.92 0.10 -2.15
N MET A 216 8.64 -0.09 -1.85
CA MET A 216 7.55 0.81 -2.24
C MET A 216 7.72 2.20 -1.65
N ALA A 217 8.08 2.29 -0.37
CA ALA A 217 8.31 3.57 0.30
C ALA A 217 9.47 4.35 -0.35
N ARG A 218 10.57 3.68 -0.71
CA ARG A 218 11.66 4.29 -1.48
C ARG A 218 11.20 4.74 -2.86
N ALA A 219 10.47 3.90 -3.60
CA ALA A 219 9.96 4.22 -4.94
C ALA A 219 8.97 5.40 -4.95
N LEU A 220 8.27 5.62 -3.84
CA LEU A 220 7.35 6.75 -3.65
C LEU A 220 8.01 7.97 -2.99
N GLY A 221 9.33 7.95 -2.78
CA GLY A 221 10.08 9.05 -2.18
C GLY A 221 9.75 9.32 -0.71
N LEU A 222 9.25 8.31 0.01
CA LEU A 222 8.92 8.40 1.44
C LEU A 222 10.12 8.08 2.35
N ILE A 223 11.14 7.44 1.78
CA ILE A 223 12.43 7.16 2.42
C ILE A 223 13.48 7.75 1.50
N ALA A 224 14.46 8.48 2.06
CA ALA A 224 15.59 8.98 1.29
C ALA A 224 16.32 7.80 0.64
N THR A 225 16.50 7.85 -0.68
CA THR A 225 17.39 6.93 -1.39
C THR A 225 18.82 7.28 -1.00
N ALA A 226 19.55 6.34 -0.40
CA ALA A 226 20.94 6.53 -0.01
C ALA A 226 21.93 6.59 -1.20
N ALA A 227 21.54 7.16 -2.34
CA ALA A 227 22.33 7.20 -3.57
C ALA A 227 22.52 8.63 -4.07
N ARG A 228 23.49 9.34 -3.46
CA ARG A 228 24.37 10.39 -4.03
C ARG A 228 25.28 11.02 -2.95
N LEU A 229 26.03 10.19 -2.23
CA LEU A 229 27.18 10.65 -1.40
C LEU A 229 28.45 9.84 -1.67
N GLU A 230 28.52 9.19 -2.84
CA GLU A 230 29.72 8.51 -3.34
C GLU A 230 30.05 9.04 -4.75
N SER A 231 30.34 10.34 -4.84
CA SER A 231 31.14 10.95 -5.90
C SER A 231 31.26 12.44 -5.58
N ASP A 232 32.26 12.79 -4.78
CA ASP A 232 33.08 14.00 -4.93
C ASP A 232 34.13 13.92 -3.82
N ASP A 233 35.10 13.07 -4.14
CA ASP A 233 36.39 12.97 -3.51
C ASP A 233 37.21 14.18 -3.97
N GLU A 234 37.20 15.26 -3.19
CA GLU A 234 38.34 16.18 -3.12
C GLU A 234 38.51 16.63 -1.67
N THR A 235 39.31 15.85 -0.95
CA THR A 235 40.01 16.35 0.23
C THR A 235 41.31 16.99 -0.24
N PRO A 236 41.59 18.28 0.00
CA PRO A 236 42.95 18.75 0.13
C PRO A 236 43.31 18.86 1.61
N LEU A 237 44.13 17.91 2.04
CA LEU A 237 45.29 18.11 2.94
C LEU A 237 45.14 19.19 4.02
N GLY A 238 44.86 18.76 5.25
CA GLY A 238 45.05 19.53 6.47
C GLY A 238 45.73 18.67 7.53
N PHE A 239 47.07 18.69 7.51
CA PHE A 239 47.97 18.21 8.55
C PHE A 239 47.47 18.53 9.98
N CYS A 240 47.45 17.54 10.87
CA CYS A 240 48.23 17.60 12.12
C CYS A 240 48.21 16.24 12.83
N ASN A 241 49.28 15.50 12.57
CA ASN A 241 49.70 14.31 13.29
C ASN A 241 50.49 14.81 14.52
N ALA A 242 49.96 14.69 15.73
CA ALA A 242 50.72 14.86 16.97
C ALA A 242 50.69 13.54 17.74
N GLN A 243 51.71 12.73 17.46
CA GLN A 243 51.97 11.46 18.11
C GLN A 243 52.36 11.68 19.58
N ASN A 244 51.63 11.02 20.47
CA ASN A 244 52.06 10.75 21.84
C ASN A 244 53.10 9.62 21.85
N LYS A 245 54.35 9.98 22.15
CA LYS A 245 55.45 9.12 22.63
C LYS A 245 56.56 10.09 23.01
N THR A 246 57.23 10.08 24.16
CA THR A 246 57.45 9.09 25.23
C THR A 246 58.18 9.88 26.32
N ARG A 247 57.93 9.63 27.61
CA ARG A 247 59.02 9.56 28.61
C ARG A 247 58.52 8.97 29.92
N ALA A 248 58.97 7.76 30.18
CA ALA A 248 59.12 7.20 31.50
C ALA A 248 60.59 7.36 31.93
N LEU A 249 60.78 7.68 33.21
CA LEU A 249 61.91 7.34 34.09
C LEU A 249 63.29 7.96 33.80
N THR A 250 63.64 9.01 34.53
CA THR A 250 64.65 9.01 35.62
C THR A 250 64.62 10.33 36.35
#